data_AF-A0A818ZGN3-F1
#
_entry.id   AF-A0A818ZGN3-F1
#
_cell.length_a   1.000
_cell.length_b   1.000
_cell.length_c   1.000
_cell.angle_alpha   90.00
_cell.angle_beta   90.00
_cell.angle_gamma   90.00
#
_symmetry.space_group_name_H-M   'P 1'
#
loop_
_entity.id
_entity.type
_entity.pdbx_description
1 polymer ?
#
loop_
_entity_poly.entity_id
_entity_poly.type
_entity_poly.pdbx_seq_one_letter_code
_entity_poly.pdbx_strand_id
1 'polypeptide(L)'
;MNSNSPDVRIQRQTVSLQSLQLKHLLCLDKDIISGKLMDDASVVNGEYGKGTDIIYDFQEIEFMIRDKISCLPMIDTDRIHYMNYQFELYEENASLITDVRRNSEQKVLPEKARSELRKSIDTIPNDDMLHYLSSLDQIFTYLRHCEHRSMQNFTIKTFIEQHIRSKMGLGDKLLQDANLSSIELTYVVDIYQLLEEIAFEKILRNHIENDSRGELLLSVSNETYLIDQFIQTTSGNIQIAPCLKNLDSWINMLKRLLLRVSSNINLRFDVPLQQFAARSDCWTVDVTANDIQSFKIEDDILLKHVFIILKGLEEKKRNSQGERESRTTTNQRLSTGNSNSSQQLWFQNQAPCKTQRDIRGTNTTRKLRV
;
A
#
# COMPACT_ATOMS: atom_id res chain seq x y z
N MET A 1 24.75 -55.61 29.60
CA MET A 1 23.67 -54.99 28.81
C MET A 1 24.03 -53.53 28.61
N ASN A 2 24.59 -53.19 27.45
CA ASN A 2 24.82 -51.82 26.99
C ASN A 2 24.96 -51.90 25.47
N SER A 3 23.84 -51.80 24.77
CA SER A 3 23.79 -51.67 23.31
C SER A 3 23.62 -50.20 22.96
N ASN A 4 24.75 -49.50 22.84
CA ASN A 4 24.81 -48.21 22.15
C ASN A 4 24.67 -48.47 20.65
N SER A 5 23.46 -48.33 20.11
CA SER A 5 23.26 -48.13 18.68
C SER A 5 23.60 -46.66 18.35
N PRO A 6 24.53 -46.37 17.43
CA PRO A 6 24.77 -45.00 17.01
C PRO A 6 23.61 -44.59 16.11
N ASP A 7 22.80 -43.64 16.59
CA ASP A 7 21.90 -42.85 15.76
C ASP A 7 22.77 -42.04 14.78
N VAL A 8 23.09 -42.64 13.63
CA VAL A 8 23.62 -41.91 12.48
C VAL A 8 22.46 -41.10 11.93
N ARG A 9 22.21 -39.93 12.53
CA ARG A 9 21.38 -38.90 11.92
C ARG A 9 22.09 -38.46 10.65
N ILE A 10 21.71 -39.08 9.53
CA ILE A 10 22.04 -38.57 8.19
C ILE A 10 21.51 -37.14 8.17
N GLN A 11 22.41 -36.16 8.26
CA GLN A 11 22.08 -34.76 8.02
C GLN A 11 21.64 -34.66 6.56
N ARG A 12 20.34 -34.80 6.31
CA ARG A 12 19.77 -34.58 4.99
C ARG A 12 20.08 -33.14 4.60
N GLN A 13 20.79 -32.97 3.49
CA GLN A 13 21.05 -31.64 2.95
C GLN A 13 19.70 -30.98 2.64
N THR A 14 19.51 -29.77 3.14
CA THR A 14 18.31 -28.98 2.87
C THR A 14 18.61 -27.98 1.76
N VAL A 15 17.75 -27.91 0.76
CA VAL A 15 17.90 -27.01 -0.40
C VAL A 15 16.69 -26.08 -0.44
N SER A 16 16.92 -24.77 -0.58
CA SER A 16 15.83 -23.79 -0.74
C SER A 16 15.09 -24.03 -2.05
N LEU A 17 13.76 -23.90 -2.03
CA LEU A 17 12.88 -23.99 -3.21
C LEU A 17 13.41 -23.17 -4.41
N GLN A 18 14.03 -22.02 -4.15
CA GLN A 18 14.50 -21.09 -5.19
C GLN A 18 15.82 -21.49 -5.85
N SER A 19 16.55 -22.39 -5.20
CA SER A 19 17.82 -22.96 -5.67
C SER A 19 17.66 -24.37 -6.22
N LEU A 20 16.41 -24.80 -6.45
CA LEU A 20 16.13 -26.11 -7.02
C LEU A 20 16.74 -26.24 -8.42
N GLN A 21 17.38 -27.38 -8.63
CA GLN A 21 17.95 -27.81 -9.89
C GLN A 21 17.37 -29.19 -10.19
N LEU A 22 17.43 -29.63 -11.46
CA LEU A 22 16.86 -30.92 -11.88
C LEU A 22 17.35 -32.10 -11.01
N LYS A 23 18.61 -32.05 -10.57
CA LYS A 23 19.25 -33.05 -9.69
C LYS A 23 18.62 -33.18 -8.29
N HIS A 24 17.84 -32.18 -7.86
CA HIS A 24 17.15 -32.16 -6.57
C HIS A 24 15.72 -32.73 -6.67
N LEU A 25 15.25 -33.05 -7.88
CA LEU A 25 13.91 -33.57 -8.12
C LEU A 25 13.97 -35.06 -8.43
N LEU A 26 12.92 -35.77 -8.02
CA LEU A 26 12.73 -37.16 -8.42
C LEU A 26 12.28 -37.20 -9.89
N CYS A 27 13.22 -37.45 -10.80
CA CYS A 27 12.89 -37.75 -12.19
C CYS A 27 12.69 -39.25 -12.38
N LEU A 28 11.44 -39.64 -12.65
CA LEU A 28 11.06 -41.00 -13.03
C LEU A 28 10.69 -41.00 -14.50
N ASP A 29 11.60 -41.48 -15.34
CA ASP A 29 11.33 -41.71 -16.76
C ASP A 29 10.74 -43.11 -16.95
N LYS A 30 9.68 -43.19 -17.75
CA LYS A 30 8.99 -44.45 -18.08
C LYS A 30 9.93 -45.44 -18.75
N ASP A 31 10.81 -44.97 -19.64
CA ASP A 31 11.69 -45.85 -20.40
C ASP A 31 12.82 -46.39 -19.51
N ILE A 32 13.33 -45.56 -18.59
CA ILE A 32 14.33 -45.98 -17.61
C ILE A 32 13.75 -46.94 -16.56
N ILE A 33 12.52 -46.70 -16.10
CA ILE A 33 11.85 -47.58 -15.13
C ILE A 33 11.50 -48.90 -15.78
N SER A 34 10.89 -48.89 -16.98
CA SER A 34 10.52 -50.13 -17.66
C SER A 34 11.73 -51.02 -17.96
N GLY A 35 12.87 -50.44 -18.36
CA GLY A 35 14.13 -51.18 -18.50
C GLY A 35 14.56 -51.83 -17.18
N LYS A 36 14.65 -51.05 -16.10
CA LYS A 36 15.04 -51.57 -14.77
C LYS A 36 14.06 -52.60 -14.19
N LEU A 37 12.77 -52.48 -14.48
CA LEU A 37 11.77 -53.45 -14.03
C LEU A 37 11.92 -54.80 -14.74
N MET A 38 12.37 -54.80 -16.00
CA MET A 38 12.63 -56.02 -16.76
C MET A 38 13.98 -56.63 -16.37
N ASP A 39 15.01 -55.80 -16.16
CA ASP A 39 16.36 -56.25 -15.88
C ASP A 39 16.57 -56.70 -14.42
N ASP A 40 16.06 -55.93 -13.46
CA ASP A 40 16.38 -56.11 -12.04
C ASP A 40 15.22 -56.74 -11.24
N ALA A 41 13.96 -56.50 -11.62
CA ALA A 41 12.81 -56.86 -10.78
C ALA A 41 11.85 -57.90 -11.40
N SER A 42 12.23 -58.50 -12.53
CA SER A 42 11.42 -59.55 -13.18
C SER A 42 11.89 -60.94 -12.77
N VAL A 43 10.94 -61.76 -12.30
CA VAL A 43 11.19 -63.16 -11.94
C VAL A 43 10.40 -64.03 -12.91
N VAL A 44 11.13 -64.82 -13.69
CA VAL A 44 10.52 -65.80 -14.61
C VAL A 44 10.30 -67.10 -13.84
N ASN A 45 9.04 -67.48 -13.65
CA ASN A 45 8.69 -68.74 -12.98
C ASN A 45 8.89 -69.92 -13.94
N GLY A 46 9.96 -70.69 -13.73
CA GLY A 46 10.31 -71.85 -14.56
C GLY A 46 9.62 -73.16 -14.20
N GLU A 47 8.88 -73.24 -13.09
CA GLU A 47 8.37 -74.52 -12.55
C GLU A 47 6.99 -74.93 -13.10
N TYR A 48 6.27 -74.04 -13.78
CA TYR A 48 5.00 -74.36 -14.43
C TYR A 48 5.16 -74.39 -15.94
N GLY A 49 5.19 -75.61 -16.49
CA GLY A 49 5.38 -75.86 -17.92
C GLY A 49 4.45 -75.00 -18.80
N LYS A 50 5.07 -74.03 -19.50
CA LYS A 50 4.50 -73.04 -20.45
C LYS A 50 4.05 -71.68 -19.88
N GLY A 51 4.60 -71.22 -18.75
CA GLY A 51 4.30 -69.87 -18.24
C GLY A 51 4.98 -68.75 -19.05
N THR A 52 4.21 -67.93 -19.75
CA THR A 52 4.61 -66.60 -20.27
C THR A 52 4.34 -65.50 -19.25
N ASP A 53 4.34 -65.82 -17.96
CA ASP A 53 3.90 -64.92 -16.91
C ASP A 53 5.11 -64.27 -16.25
N ILE A 54 5.26 -62.96 -16.47
CA ILE A 54 6.25 -62.12 -15.80
C ILE A 54 5.71 -61.79 -14.40
N ILE A 55 6.40 -62.26 -13.36
CA ILE A 55 6.09 -61.90 -11.97
C ILE A 55 7.10 -60.85 -11.54
N TYR A 56 6.63 -59.76 -10.94
CA TYR A 56 7.50 -58.70 -10.44
C TYR A 56 7.81 -58.89 -8.96
N ASP A 57 9.07 -58.72 -8.58
CA ASP A 57 9.49 -58.63 -7.18
C ASP A 57 9.22 -57.23 -6.63
N PHE A 58 8.11 -57.08 -5.91
CA PHE A 58 7.72 -55.81 -5.32
C PHE A 58 8.68 -55.31 -4.23
N GLN A 59 9.44 -56.20 -3.57
CA GLN A 59 10.41 -55.80 -2.55
C GLN A 59 11.63 -55.15 -3.19
N GLU A 60 12.09 -55.69 -4.30
CA GLU A 60 13.21 -55.14 -5.08
C GLU A 60 12.84 -53.79 -5.72
N ILE A 61 11.60 -53.68 -6.24
CA ILE A 61 11.05 -52.41 -6.73
C ILE A 61 10.99 -51.36 -5.62
N GLU A 62 10.50 -51.73 -4.44
CA GLU A 62 10.42 -50.83 -3.30
C GLU A 62 11.82 -50.36 -2.88
N PHE A 63 12.79 -51.27 -2.80
CA PHE A 63 14.16 -50.93 -2.44
C PHE A 63 14.79 -49.96 -3.45
N MET A 64 14.63 -50.23 -4.75
CA MET A 64 15.13 -49.38 -5.84
C MET A 64 14.54 -47.96 -5.80
N ILE A 65 13.24 -47.83 -5.54
CA ILE A 65 12.58 -46.52 -5.42
C ILE A 65 13.03 -45.81 -4.14
N ARG A 66 13.14 -46.55 -3.03
CA ARG A 66 13.55 -46.01 -1.74
C ARG A 66 14.97 -45.46 -1.78
N ASP A 67 15.91 -46.15 -2.43
CA ASP A 67 17.29 -45.68 -2.60
C ASP A 67 17.34 -44.34 -3.37
N LYS A 68 16.58 -44.25 -4.48
CA LYS A 68 16.47 -43.01 -5.26
C LYS A 68 15.87 -41.85 -4.47
N ILE A 69 14.84 -42.10 -3.66
CA ILE A 69 14.18 -41.06 -2.86
C ILE A 69 15.07 -40.62 -1.68
N SER A 70 15.77 -41.56 -1.04
CA SER A 70 16.56 -41.27 0.15
C SER A 70 17.84 -40.46 -0.14
N CYS A 71 18.29 -40.42 -1.39
CA CYS A 71 19.37 -39.55 -1.85
C CYS A 71 18.93 -38.10 -2.14
N LEU A 72 17.62 -37.79 -2.11
CA LEU A 72 17.13 -36.45 -2.42
C LEU A 72 17.24 -35.50 -1.21
N PRO A 73 17.65 -34.25 -1.44
CA PRO A 73 17.66 -33.24 -0.39
C PRO A 73 16.23 -32.89 0.05
N MET A 74 16.09 -32.45 1.30
CA MET A 74 14.82 -31.93 1.79
C MET A 74 14.64 -30.51 1.27
N ILE A 75 13.45 -30.19 0.74
CA ILE A 75 13.19 -28.86 0.18
C ILE A 75 12.74 -27.95 1.33
N ASP A 76 13.48 -26.87 1.58
CA ASP A 76 13.10 -25.82 2.52
C ASP A 76 12.03 -24.91 1.88
N THR A 77 10.80 -25.02 2.41
CA THR A 77 9.64 -24.21 2.02
C THR A 77 9.44 -22.98 2.92
N ASP A 78 10.21 -22.83 4.00
CA ASP A 78 9.98 -21.78 5.00
C ASP A 78 10.49 -20.41 4.51
N ARG A 79 11.36 -20.40 3.49
CA ARG A 79 12.02 -19.19 2.96
C ARG A 79 11.72 -18.95 1.48
N ILE A 80 10.45 -19.00 1.11
CA ILE A 80 10.02 -18.60 -0.24
C ILE A 80 10.03 -17.07 -0.30
N HIS A 81 10.94 -16.48 -1.07
CA HIS A 81 10.80 -15.06 -1.46
C HIS A 81 9.76 -14.95 -2.56
N TYR A 82 8.61 -14.40 -2.18
CA TYR A 82 7.58 -14.02 -3.11
C TYR A 82 7.93 -12.66 -3.71
N MET A 83 7.82 -12.53 -5.03
CA MET A 83 7.78 -11.23 -5.69
C MET A 83 6.31 -10.82 -5.75
N ASN A 84 5.82 -10.22 -4.66
CA ASN A 84 4.42 -9.83 -4.54
C ASN A 84 4.19 -8.47 -5.21
N TYR A 85 3.29 -8.43 -6.17
CA TYR A 85 2.71 -7.19 -6.66
C TYR A 85 1.71 -6.69 -5.61
N GLN A 86 1.84 -5.43 -5.21
CA GLN A 86 1.27 -4.90 -3.96
C GLN A 86 -0.28 -4.91 -3.86
N PHE A 87 -0.99 -5.19 -4.95
CA PHE A 87 -2.46 -5.32 -4.93
C PHE A 87 -2.95 -6.74 -4.58
N GLU A 88 -2.05 -7.72 -4.43
CA GLU A 88 -2.40 -9.12 -4.09
C GLU A 88 -2.27 -9.44 -2.59
N LEU A 89 -1.60 -8.59 -1.80
CA LEU A 89 -1.43 -8.80 -0.36
C LEU A 89 -2.56 -8.16 0.46
N TYR A 90 -3.77 -8.67 0.28
CA TYR A 90 -4.89 -8.44 1.19
C TYR A 90 -5.15 -9.66 2.08
N GLU A 91 -4.09 -10.23 2.67
CA GLU A 91 -4.30 -11.04 3.87
C GLU A 91 -4.48 -10.09 5.07
N GLU A 92 -5.46 -10.43 5.92
CA GLU A 92 -6.18 -9.56 6.85
C GLU A 92 -5.34 -8.80 7.91
N ASN A 93 -3.99 -8.92 7.95
CA ASN A 93 -3.18 -8.32 9.01
C ASN A 93 -1.76 -7.81 8.61
N ALA A 94 -1.34 -7.88 7.35
CA ALA A 94 0.04 -7.57 6.96
C ALA A 94 0.14 -6.44 5.92
N SER A 95 -0.16 -5.20 6.33
CA SER A 95 0.12 -4.02 5.51
C SER A 95 1.58 -3.60 5.64
N LEU A 96 2.25 -3.29 4.52
CA LEU A 96 3.61 -2.73 4.52
C LEU A 96 3.70 -1.46 5.37
N ILE A 97 2.66 -0.64 5.40
CA ILE A 97 2.58 0.56 6.24
C ILE A 97 2.66 0.19 7.72
N THR A 98 1.92 -0.85 8.14
CA THR A 98 1.93 -1.32 9.54
C THR A 98 3.31 -1.85 9.92
N ASP A 99 3.97 -2.59 9.04
CA ASP A 99 5.30 -3.13 9.29
C ASP A 99 6.36 -2.02 9.35
N VAL A 100 6.30 -1.03 8.44
CA VAL A 100 7.19 0.15 8.47
C VAL A 100 6.99 0.96 9.76
N ARG A 101 5.75 1.14 10.23
CA ARG A 101 5.45 1.83 11.51
C ARG A 101 5.94 1.08 12.74
N ARG A 102 6.05 -0.26 12.67
CA ARG A 102 6.63 -1.07 13.76
C ARG A 102 8.15 -0.95 13.79
N ASN A 103 8.78 -0.85 12.62
CA ASN A 103 10.24 -0.91 12.48
C ASN A 103 10.92 0.47 12.38
N SER A 104 10.16 1.54 12.16
CA SER A 104 10.67 2.92 12.07
C SER A 104 9.71 3.92 12.71
N GLU A 105 10.27 4.95 13.35
CA GLU A 105 9.48 6.07 13.87
C GLU A 105 8.93 6.87 12.69
N GLN A 106 7.61 7.00 12.62
CA GLN A 106 6.92 7.77 11.60
C GLN A 106 6.26 8.99 12.24
N LYS A 107 6.19 10.11 11.52
CA LYS A 107 5.56 11.36 11.94
C LYS A 107 4.68 11.93 10.84
N VAL A 108 3.71 12.75 11.26
CA VAL A 108 2.89 13.55 10.36
C VAL A 108 3.66 14.81 9.96
N LEU A 109 3.59 15.19 8.68
CA LEU A 109 4.20 16.42 8.19
C LEU A 109 3.54 17.65 8.83
N PRO A 110 4.30 18.72 9.16
CA PRO A 110 3.71 19.98 9.57
C PRO A 110 2.75 20.52 8.50
N GLU A 111 1.60 21.06 8.91
CA GLU A 111 0.52 21.50 8.01
C GLU A 111 0.97 22.42 6.86
N LYS A 112 1.94 23.31 7.12
CA LYS A 112 2.51 24.19 6.10
C LYS A 112 3.23 23.39 5.01
N ALA A 113 4.12 22.48 5.40
CA ALA A 113 4.86 21.61 4.49
C ALA A 113 3.92 20.64 3.76
N ARG A 114 2.92 20.08 4.46
CA ARG A 114 1.88 19.23 3.86
C ARG A 114 1.09 19.98 2.79
N SER A 115 0.73 21.24 3.04
CA SER A 115 -0.01 22.09 2.09
C SER A 115 0.83 22.46 0.86
N GLU A 116 2.12 22.75 1.04
CA GLU A 116 3.05 23.00 -0.06
C GLU A 116 3.25 21.74 -0.90
N LEU A 117 3.49 20.60 -0.25
CA LEU A 117 3.67 19.32 -0.91
C LEU A 117 2.41 18.92 -1.69
N ARG A 118 1.23 19.13 -1.12
CA ARG A 118 -0.05 18.89 -1.80
C ARG A 118 -0.16 19.70 -3.10
N LYS A 119 0.19 20.99 -3.07
CA LYS A 119 0.20 21.83 -4.29
C LYS A 119 1.17 21.30 -5.33
N SER A 120 2.34 20.83 -4.92
CA SER A 120 3.31 20.22 -5.84
C SER A 120 2.77 18.93 -6.44
N ILE A 121 2.20 18.03 -5.63
CA ILE A 121 1.63 16.75 -6.08
C ILE A 121 0.43 16.98 -7.01
N ASP A 122 -0.40 17.98 -6.75
CA ASP A 122 -1.55 18.31 -7.59
C ASP A 122 -1.15 18.65 -9.05
N THR A 123 0.08 19.13 -9.27
CA THR A 123 0.59 19.42 -10.62
C THR A 123 1.08 18.18 -11.39
N ILE A 124 1.30 17.05 -10.71
CA ILE A 124 1.84 15.84 -11.33
C ILE A 124 0.77 15.19 -12.24
N PRO A 125 1.11 14.71 -13.45
CA PRO A 125 0.18 13.99 -14.33
C PRO A 125 -0.41 12.73 -13.68
N ASN A 126 -1.62 12.35 -14.08
CA ASN A 126 -2.31 11.17 -13.53
C ASN A 126 -1.52 9.87 -13.76
N ASP A 127 -0.91 9.69 -14.93
CA ASP A 127 -0.11 8.50 -15.26
C ASP A 127 1.12 8.39 -14.35
N ASP A 128 1.66 9.53 -13.91
CA ASP A 128 2.85 9.58 -13.07
C ASP A 128 2.55 9.28 -11.61
N MET A 129 1.33 9.53 -11.13
CA MET A 129 0.91 9.20 -9.75
C MET A 129 1.16 7.73 -9.40
N LEU A 130 0.86 6.82 -10.33
CA LEU A 130 1.10 5.39 -10.14
C LEU A 130 2.59 5.09 -9.98
N HIS A 131 3.45 5.74 -10.76
CA HIS A 131 4.90 5.58 -10.63
C HIS A 131 5.43 6.07 -9.28
N TYR A 132 4.89 7.16 -8.73
CA TYR A 132 5.23 7.64 -7.39
C TYR A 132 4.81 6.64 -6.31
N LEU A 133 3.56 6.16 -6.36
CA LEU A 133 3.05 5.16 -5.41
C LEU A 133 3.89 3.87 -5.48
N SER A 134 4.13 3.33 -6.68
CA SER A 134 4.97 2.13 -6.86
C SER A 134 6.43 2.30 -6.43
N SER A 135 6.97 3.52 -6.50
CA SER A 135 8.32 3.81 -6.00
C SER A 135 8.37 3.82 -4.48
N LEU A 136 7.35 4.39 -3.82
CA LEU A 136 7.22 4.36 -2.36
C LEU A 136 6.96 2.96 -1.82
N ASP A 137 6.19 2.16 -2.55
CA ASP A 137 5.95 0.74 -2.28
C ASP A 137 7.26 -0.07 -2.21
N GLN A 138 8.16 0.17 -3.16
CA GLN A 138 9.50 -0.41 -3.14
C GLN A 138 10.29 0.07 -1.93
N ILE A 139 10.26 1.38 -1.63
CA ILE A 139 10.91 1.93 -0.44
C ILE A 139 10.38 1.25 0.83
N PHE A 140 9.06 1.07 0.98
CA PHE A 140 8.46 0.36 2.12
C PHE A 140 8.94 -1.08 2.23
N THR A 141 9.06 -1.78 1.10
CA THR A 141 9.56 -3.15 1.07
C THR A 141 10.99 -3.24 1.61
N TYR A 142 11.86 -2.28 1.29
CA TYR A 142 13.21 -2.21 1.87
C TYR A 142 13.20 -1.76 3.33
N LEU A 143 12.42 -0.73 3.68
CA LEU A 143 12.30 -0.22 5.05
C LEU A 143 11.78 -1.27 6.03
N ARG A 144 10.89 -2.16 5.58
CA ARG A 144 10.41 -3.31 6.36
C ARG A 144 11.56 -4.14 6.95
N HIS A 145 12.68 -4.23 6.26
CA HIS A 145 13.81 -5.08 6.65
C HIS A 145 14.97 -4.29 7.27
N CYS A 146 14.83 -2.96 7.46
CA CYS A 146 15.88 -2.11 8.01
C CYS A 146 15.73 -1.93 9.54
N GLU A 147 16.84 -1.92 10.27
CA GLU A 147 16.84 -1.72 11.73
C GLU A 147 16.64 -0.24 12.12
N HIS A 148 15.70 -0.02 13.04
CA HIS A 148 15.11 1.27 13.47
C HIS A 148 16.10 2.42 13.76
N ARG A 149 17.30 2.13 14.26
CA ARG A 149 18.25 3.18 14.70
C ARG A 149 19.14 3.73 13.59
N SER A 150 19.20 3.06 12.44
CA SER A 150 20.12 3.44 11.37
C SER A 150 19.54 4.50 10.41
N MET A 151 18.21 4.68 10.38
CA MET A 151 17.53 5.38 9.27
C MET A 151 16.89 6.74 9.62
N GLN A 152 16.94 7.19 10.87
CA GLN A 152 16.21 8.41 11.31
C GLN A 152 16.64 9.71 10.61
N ASN A 153 17.86 9.78 10.07
CA ASN A 153 18.40 10.98 9.40
C ASN A 153 18.49 10.82 7.87
N PHE A 154 17.95 9.73 7.33
CA PHE A 154 17.99 9.48 5.90
C PHE A 154 16.84 10.21 5.20
N THR A 155 17.17 10.91 4.13
CA THR A 155 16.19 11.35 3.13
C THR A 155 15.83 10.18 2.20
N ILE A 156 14.68 10.27 1.53
CA ILE A 156 14.26 9.31 0.50
C ILE A 156 15.39 9.11 -0.53
N LYS A 157 16.01 10.19 -1.01
CA LYS A 157 17.12 10.14 -1.95
C LYS A 157 18.32 9.37 -1.41
N THR A 158 18.82 9.75 -0.23
CA THR A 158 19.99 9.11 0.37
C THR A 158 19.75 7.63 0.66
N PHE A 159 18.53 7.27 1.04
CA PHE A 159 18.15 5.88 1.28
C PHE A 159 18.16 5.06 0.00
N ILE A 160 17.52 5.57 -1.06
CA ILE A 160 17.53 4.92 -2.37
C ILE A 160 18.96 4.70 -2.86
N GLU A 161 19.80 5.73 -2.79
CA GLU A 161 21.17 5.67 -3.27
C GLU A 161 22.05 4.67 -2.50
N GLN A 162 21.84 4.50 -1.20
CA GLN A 162 22.69 3.66 -0.35
C GLN A 162 22.16 2.23 -0.17
N HIS A 163 20.84 2.03 -0.17
CA HIS A 163 20.24 0.75 0.21
C HIS A 163 19.53 0.03 -0.94
N ILE A 164 19.10 0.75 -1.98
CA ILE A 164 18.39 0.12 -3.10
C ILE A 164 19.35 -0.13 -4.26
N ARG A 165 19.76 -1.40 -4.39
CA ARG A 165 20.78 -1.83 -5.39
C ARG A 165 20.28 -1.75 -6.83
N SER A 166 19.00 -2.03 -7.06
CA SER A 166 18.40 -2.00 -8.40
C SER A 166 17.42 -0.84 -8.48
N LYS A 167 17.73 0.13 -9.34
CA LYS A 167 16.83 1.26 -9.63
C LYS A 167 15.78 0.94 -10.70
N MET A 168 15.77 -0.28 -11.25
CA MET A 168 14.86 -0.65 -12.36
C MET A 168 13.36 -0.49 -12.05
N GLY A 169 12.97 -0.46 -10.77
CA GLY A 169 11.60 -0.24 -10.35
C GLY A 169 11.31 1.17 -9.78
N LEU A 170 12.35 1.95 -9.49
CA LEU A 170 12.20 3.30 -8.97
C LEU A 170 11.99 4.24 -10.15
N GLY A 171 10.86 4.95 -10.16
CA GLY A 171 10.64 5.97 -11.18
C GLY A 171 11.72 7.04 -11.05
N ASP A 172 12.49 7.27 -12.13
CA ASP A 172 13.48 8.36 -12.18
C ASP A 172 12.88 9.71 -11.79
N LYS A 173 11.57 9.87 -12.00
CA LYS A 173 10.77 11.04 -11.61
C LYS A 173 10.78 11.30 -10.11
N LEU A 174 10.69 10.28 -9.25
CA LEU A 174 10.75 10.45 -7.79
C LEU A 174 12.12 10.99 -7.35
N LEU A 175 13.20 10.52 -7.98
CA LEU A 175 14.56 10.96 -7.68
C LEU A 175 14.89 12.35 -8.23
N GLN A 176 14.20 12.76 -9.31
CA GLN A 176 14.37 14.07 -9.94
C GLN A 176 13.51 15.16 -9.27
N ASP A 177 12.41 14.79 -8.59
CA ASP A 177 11.61 15.74 -7.84
C ASP A 177 12.30 16.11 -6.52
N ALA A 178 12.88 17.31 -6.49
CA ALA A 178 13.57 17.85 -5.31
C ALA A 178 12.64 17.98 -4.08
N ASN A 179 11.34 18.16 -4.28
CA ASN A 179 10.39 18.34 -3.17
C ASN A 179 10.10 17.03 -2.45
N LEU A 180 10.04 15.92 -3.19
CA LEU A 180 9.77 14.59 -2.60
C LEU A 180 11.06 13.89 -2.17
N SER A 181 12.11 13.96 -2.98
CA SER A 181 13.36 13.22 -2.75
C SER A 181 14.15 13.72 -1.52
N SER A 182 13.99 15.00 -1.15
CA SER A 182 14.69 15.62 -0.01
C SER A 182 14.02 15.40 1.34
N ILE A 183 12.80 14.83 1.37
CA ILE A 183 12.07 14.60 2.63
C ILE A 183 12.69 13.43 3.40
N GLU A 184 12.74 13.58 4.72
CA GLU A 184 13.19 12.53 5.64
C GLU A 184 12.27 11.30 5.62
N LEU A 185 12.85 10.12 5.75
CA LEU A 185 12.12 8.85 5.81
C LEU A 185 11.14 8.76 6.98
N THR A 186 11.31 9.57 8.02
CA THR A 186 10.37 9.69 9.13
C THR A 186 8.96 10.13 8.68
N TYR A 187 8.83 10.74 7.50
CA TYR A 187 7.55 11.22 6.97
C TYR A 187 7.00 10.38 5.80
N VAL A 188 7.69 9.28 5.44
CA VAL A 188 7.42 8.55 4.20
C VAL A 188 6.00 7.95 4.16
N VAL A 189 5.49 7.48 5.31
CA VAL A 189 4.12 6.97 5.41
C VAL A 189 3.09 8.08 5.20
N ASP A 190 3.34 9.26 5.74
CA ASP A 190 2.41 10.40 5.60
C ASP A 190 2.36 10.90 4.15
N ILE A 191 3.51 10.93 3.47
CA ILE A 191 3.59 11.25 2.03
C ILE A 191 2.81 10.25 1.19
N TYR A 192 2.96 8.96 1.47
CA TYR A 192 2.24 7.89 0.76
C TYR A 192 0.73 8.07 0.91
N GLN A 193 0.27 8.28 2.15
CA GLN A 193 -1.15 8.49 2.44
C GLN A 193 -1.69 9.77 1.78
N LEU A 194 -0.89 10.84 1.71
CA LEU A 194 -1.24 12.05 0.98
C LEU A 194 -1.36 11.81 -0.53
N LEU A 195 -0.46 11.02 -1.12
CA LEU A 195 -0.55 10.63 -2.53
C LEU A 195 -1.81 9.81 -2.80
N GLU A 196 -2.18 8.90 -1.91
CA GLU A 196 -3.43 8.14 -2.02
C GLU A 196 -4.66 9.07 -1.98
N GLU A 197 -4.68 10.03 -1.05
CA GLU A 197 -5.75 11.03 -0.96
C GLU A 197 -5.89 11.84 -2.25
N ILE A 198 -4.78 12.27 -2.85
CA ILE A 198 -4.78 13.07 -4.08
C ILE A 198 -5.12 12.21 -5.31
N ALA A 199 -4.61 10.99 -5.38
CA ALA A 199 -4.93 10.04 -6.43
C ALA A 199 -6.43 9.70 -6.44
N PHE A 200 -7.04 9.57 -5.26
CA PHE A 200 -8.49 9.43 -5.15
C PHE A 200 -9.21 10.61 -5.80
N GLU A 201 -8.84 11.84 -5.45
CA GLU A 201 -9.52 13.05 -5.95
C GLU A 201 -9.38 13.22 -7.46
N LYS A 202 -8.17 12.99 -8.00
CA LYS A 202 -7.88 13.25 -9.41
C LYS A 202 -8.31 12.13 -10.34
N ILE A 203 -8.23 10.88 -9.89
CA ILE A 203 -8.36 9.69 -10.75
C ILE A 203 -9.63 8.93 -10.42
N LEU A 204 -9.76 8.49 -9.17
CA LEU A 204 -10.79 7.50 -8.81
C LEU A 204 -12.19 8.12 -8.62
N ARG A 205 -12.30 9.34 -8.09
CA ARG A 205 -13.61 9.98 -7.84
C ARG A 205 -14.47 10.02 -9.11
N ASN A 206 -13.91 10.55 -10.20
CA ASN A 206 -14.60 10.64 -11.48
C ASN A 206 -14.92 9.27 -12.06
N HIS A 207 -14.06 8.27 -11.84
CA HIS A 207 -14.30 6.92 -12.31
C HIS A 207 -15.46 6.27 -11.56
N ILE A 208 -15.55 6.42 -10.24
CA ILE A 208 -16.67 5.90 -9.44
C ILE A 208 -17.98 6.57 -9.86
N GLU A 209 -17.97 7.87 -10.14
CA GLU A 209 -19.19 8.58 -10.57
C GLU A 209 -19.70 8.15 -11.95
N ASN A 210 -18.84 7.62 -12.81
CA ASN A 210 -19.17 7.27 -14.19
C ASN A 210 -19.25 5.74 -14.46
N ASP A 211 -18.85 4.88 -13.51
CA ASP A 211 -18.84 3.43 -13.67
C ASP A 211 -20.13 2.79 -13.13
N SER A 212 -20.58 1.72 -13.78
CA SER A 212 -21.56 0.74 -13.26
C SER A 212 -21.24 0.19 -11.87
N ARG A 213 -19.96 0.08 -11.48
CA ARG A 213 -19.55 -0.22 -10.08
C ARG A 213 -19.89 0.93 -9.13
N GLY A 214 -19.94 2.15 -9.63
CA GLY A 214 -20.50 3.31 -8.95
C GLY A 214 -21.96 3.11 -8.58
N GLU A 215 -22.78 2.51 -9.46
CA GLU A 215 -24.18 2.22 -9.14
C GLU A 215 -24.29 1.29 -7.92
N LEU A 216 -23.45 0.27 -7.78
CA LEU A 216 -23.38 -0.59 -6.58
C LEU A 216 -22.97 0.19 -5.31
N LEU A 217 -22.07 1.16 -5.44
CA LEU A 217 -21.63 2.03 -4.34
C LEU A 217 -22.63 3.15 -4.00
N LEU A 218 -23.53 3.47 -4.94
CA LEU A 218 -24.48 4.59 -4.87
C LEU A 218 -25.93 4.14 -4.66
N SER A 219 -26.25 2.85 -4.84
CA SER A 219 -27.63 2.35 -4.73
C SER A 219 -28.03 2.14 -3.27
N VAL A 220 -28.52 3.19 -2.60
CA VAL A 220 -29.11 3.09 -1.25
C VAL A 220 -30.37 3.95 -1.18
N SER A 221 -31.49 3.36 -0.77
CA SER A 221 -32.79 4.05 -0.68
C SER A 221 -32.89 5.05 0.48
N ASN A 222 -31.98 5.00 1.46
CA ASN A 222 -31.98 5.82 2.68
C ASN A 222 -30.59 6.41 3.02
N GLU A 223 -30.00 7.16 2.10
CA GLU A 223 -28.65 7.74 2.26
C GLU A 223 -28.51 8.59 3.54
N THR A 224 -29.48 9.45 3.84
CA THR A 224 -29.43 10.34 5.01
C THR A 224 -29.38 9.58 6.32
N TYR A 225 -30.24 8.55 6.47
CA TYR A 225 -30.25 7.71 7.67
C TYR A 225 -28.89 7.03 7.88
N LEU A 226 -28.31 6.52 6.80
CA LEU A 226 -27.03 5.83 6.84
C LEU A 226 -25.88 6.78 7.24
N ILE A 227 -25.85 7.97 6.67
CA ILE A 227 -24.85 9.00 7.00
C ILE A 227 -25.00 9.41 8.48
N ASP A 228 -26.22 9.63 8.95
CA ASP A 228 -26.49 10.02 10.34
C ASP A 228 -26.10 8.92 11.32
N GLN A 229 -26.44 7.66 11.03
CA GLN A 229 -26.05 6.49 11.83
C GLN A 229 -24.52 6.34 11.89
N PHE A 230 -23.84 6.50 10.75
CA PHE A 230 -22.37 6.50 10.71
C PHE A 230 -21.80 7.62 11.60
N ILE A 231 -22.32 8.83 11.49
CA ILE A 231 -21.82 9.97 12.29
C ILE A 231 -22.07 9.75 13.78
N GLN A 232 -23.26 9.28 14.17
CA GLN A 232 -23.62 9.05 15.57
C GLN A 232 -22.71 8.02 16.24
N THR A 233 -22.30 6.98 15.49
CA THR A 233 -21.41 5.93 16.00
C THR A 233 -19.93 6.28 15.95
N THR A 234 -19.56 7.31 15.16
CA THR A 234 -18.18 7.74 14.95
C THR A 234 -17.91 9.14 15.53
N SER A 235 -17.73 10.16 14.69
CA SER A 235 -17.34 11.53 15.07
C SER A 235 -18.33 12.22 16.02
N GLY A 236 -19.60 11.82 16.02
CA GLY A 236 -20.64 12.30 16.94
C GLY A 236 -20.70 11.55 18.27
N ASN A 237 -19.97 10.43 18.41
CA ASN A 237 -19.95 9.65 19.64
C ASN A 237 -19.13 10.37 20.72
N ILE A 238 -19.72 10.57 21.90
CA ILE A 238 -19.08 11.26 23.01
C ILE A 238 -17.82 10.51 23.49
N GLN A 239 -17.87 9.18 23.45
CA GLN A 239 -16.84 8.27 23.95
C GLN A 239 -15.69 8.02 22.98
N ILE A 240 -15.78 8.52 21.74
CA ILE A 240 -14.71 8.34 20.76
C ILE A 240 -13.46 9.12 21.13
N ALA A 241 -12.30 8.59 20.74
CA ALA A 241 -11.01 9.25 20.88
C ALA A 241 -11.03 10.67 20.29
N PRO A 242 -10.42 11.66 20.96
CA PRO A 242 -10.46 13.06 20.51
C PRO A 242 -9.96 13.29 19.08
N CYS A 243 -8.93 12.57 18.63
CA CYS A 243 -8.38 12.70 17.27
C CYS A 243 -9.37 12.24 16.18
N LEU A 244 -10.34 11.38 16.55
CA LEU A 244 -11.38 10.87 15.66
C LEU A 244 -12.68 11.68 15.69
N LYS A 245 -12.77 12.71 16.54
CA LYS A 245 -13.88 13.69 16.49
C LYS A 245 -13.77 14.62 15.28
N ASN A 246 -12.58 14.75 14.71
CA ASN A 246 -12.35 15.52 13.50
C ASN A 246 -12.90 14.77 12.27
N LEU A 247 -13.80 15.42 11.53
CA LEU A 247 -14.34 14.87 10.28
C LEU A 247 -13.25 14.63 9.23
N ASP A 248 -12.17 15.41 9.23
CA ASP A 248 -11.07 15.25 8.27
C ASP A 248 -10.35 13.92 8.40
N SER A 249 -10.21 13.41 9.63
CA SER A 249 -9.63 12.09 9.89
C SER A 249 -10.43 10.99 9.18
N TRP A 250 -11.77 11.07 9.25
CA TRP A 250 -12.68 10.14 8.60
C TRP A 250 -12.69 10.30 7.08
N ILE A 251 -12.82 11.53 6.59
CA ILE A 251 -12.84 11.83 5.14
C ILE A 251 -11.56 11.28 4.49
N ASN A 252 -10.38 11.57 5.05
CA ASN A 252 -9.12 11.13 4.49
C ASN A 252 -8.96 9.60 4.59
N MET A 253 -9.43 8.98 5.69
CA MET A 253 -9.45 7.52 5.83
C MET A 253 -10.32 6.85 4.76
N LEU A 254 -11.53 7.35 4.51
CA LEU A 254 -12.44 6.80 3.51
C LEU A 254 -11.90 6.95 2.07
N LYS A 255 -11.20 8.06 1.76
CA LYS A 255 -10.52 8.25 0.45
C LYS A 255 -9.46 7.20 0.20
N ARG A 256 -8.58 6.99 1.19
CA ARG A 256 -7.52 5.96 1.13
C ARG A 256 -8.13 4.57 1.02
N LEU A 257 -9.17 4.30 1.81
CA LEU A 257 -9.88 3.02 1.76
C LEU A 257 -10.43 2.75 0.36
N LEU A 258 -11.15 3.71 -0.24
CA LEU A 258 -11.69 3.58 -1.59
C LEU A 258 -10.59 3.28 -2.61
N LEU A 259 -9.48 4.03 -2.59
CA LEU A 259 -8.37 3.79 -3.51
C LEU A 259 -7.82 2.36 -3.40
N ARG A 260 -7.67 1.87 -2.18
CA ARG A 260 -7.15 0.52 -1.89
C ARG A 260 -8.13 -0.56 -2.34
N VAL A 261 -9.42 -0.42 -2.04
CA VAL A 261 -10.42 -1.47 -2.35
C VAL A 261 -10.89 -1.46 -3.80
N SER A 262 -10.90 -0.32 -4.48
CA SER A 262 -11.46 -0.20 -5.84
C SER A 262 -10.68 -0.95 -6.92
N SER A 263 -9.42 -1.30 -6.66
CA SER A 263 -8.58 -2.11 -7.56
C SER A 263 -8.77 -3.62 -7.38
N ASN A 264 -9.44 -4.07 -6.32
CA ASN A 264 -9.57 -5.48 -5.99
C ASN A 264 -10.84 -6.09 -6.61
N ILE A 265 -10.66 -6.86 -7.69
CA ILE A 265 -11.74 -7.52 -8.45
C ILE A 265 -12.44 -8.61 -7.62
N ASN A 266 -11.76 -9.18 -6.63
CA ASN A 266 -12.27 -10.29 -5.82
C ASN A 266 -12.97 -9.85 -4.54
N LEU A 267 -13.04 -8.54 -4.28
CA LEU A 267 -13.62 -8.02 -3.04
C LEU A 267 -15.15 -7.98 -3.12
N ARG A 268 -15.80 -8.58 -2.12
CA ARG A 268 -17.25 -8.44 -1.94
C ARG A 268 -17.53 -7.12 -1.22
N PHE A 269 -18.43 -6.30 -1.75
CA PHE A 269 -18.79 -5.01 -1.13
C PHE A 269 -19.90 -5.11 -0.07
N ASP A 270 -20.54 -6.28 0.04
CA ASP A 270 -21.54 -6.60 1.07
C ASP A 270 -20.90 -7.10 2.38
N VAL A 271 -19.81 -6.45 2.80
CA VAL A 271 -19.07 -6.76 4.03
C VAL A 271 -19.09 -5.56 4.97
N PRO A 272 -19.14 -5.74 6.30
CA PRO A 272 -19.17 -4.62 7.23
C PRO A 272 -17.97 -3.67 7.08
N LEU A 273 -18.24 -2.37 7.02
CA LEU A 273 -17.21 -1.32 6.91
C LEU A 273 -16.27 -1.35 8.12
N GLN A 274 -16.77 -1.75 9.30
CA GLN A 274 -15.96 -1.87 10.52
C GLN A 274 -14.69 -2.70 10.31
N GLN A 275 -14.74 -3.78 9.51
CA GLN A 275 -13.57 -4.65 9.27
C GLN A 275 -12.42 -3.89 8.59
N PHE A 276 -12.74 -2.89 7.76
CA PHE A 276 -11.76 -2.09 7.04
C PHE A 276 -11.36 -0.85 7.82
N ALA A 277 -12.31 -0.21 8.49
CA ALA A 277 -12.06 0.95 9.33
C ALA A 277 -11.22 0.58 10.57
N ALA A 278 -11.30 -0.65 11.08
CA ALA A 278 -10.49 -1.12 12.20
C ALA A 278 -9.00 -1.32 11.85
N ARG A 279 -8.62 -1.25 10.57
CA ARG A 279 -7.24 -1.46 10.15
C ARG A 279 -6.37 -0.22 10.39
N SER A 280 -5.28 -0.40 11.15
CA SER A 280 -4.36 0.69 11.51
C SER A 280 -3.70 1.39 10.32
N ASP A 281 -3.50 0.70 9.19
CA ASP A 281 -2.85 1.26 8.00
C ASP A 281 -3.75 2.23 7.21
N CYS A 282 -5.06 2.23 7.47
CA CYS A 282 -6.01 3.17 6.86
C CYS A 282 -5.98 4.56 7.52
N TRP A 283 -5.39 4.65 8.72
CA TRP A 283 -5.35 5.87 9.52
C TRP A 283 -3.99 6.57 9.44
N THR A 284 -3.99 7.89 9.67
CA THR A 284 -2.76 8.69 9.79
C THR A 284 -1.92 8.25 10.99
N VAL A 285 -0.66 8.65 11.01
CA VAL A 285 0.33 8.15 11.99
C VAL A 285 0.00 8.54 13.44
N ASP A 286 -0.75 9.62 13.63
CA ASP A 286 -1.21 10.13 14.92
C ASP A 286 -2.38 9.36 15.54
N VAL A 287 -3.03 8.46 14.79
CA VAL A 287 -4.12 7.61 15.29
C VAL A 287 -3.56 6.27 15.76
N THR A 288 -3.74 5.96 17.04
CA THR A 288 -3.26 4.74 17.68
C THR A 288 -4.27 3.59 17.60
N ALA A 289 -3.81 2.36 17.86
CA ALA A 289 -4.72 1.21 17.94
C ALA A 289 -5.78 1.37 19.04
N ASN A 290 -5.47 2.05 20.14
CA ASN A 290 -6.44 2.34 21.20
C ASN A 290 -7.51 3.33 20.74
N ASP A 291 -7.13 4.32 19.92
CA ASP A 291 -8.09 5.26 19.34
C ASP A 291 -9.05 4.52 18.41
N ILE A 292 -8.55 3.58 17.62
CA ILE A 292 -9.36 2.76 16.71
C ILE A 292 -10.37 1.91 17.48
N GLN A 293 -10.03 1.41 18.66
CA GLN A 293 -10.96 0.65 19.51
C GLN A 293 -12.08 1.51 20.13
N SER A 294 -11.99 2.84 20.05
CA SER A 294 -12.98 3.75 20.65
C SER A 294 -14.27 3.91 19.84
N PHE A 295 -14.33 3.35 18.62
CA PHE A 295 -15.53 3.38 17.78
C PHE A 295 -15.98 1.97 17.38
N LYS A 296 -17.27 1.85 17.11
CA LYS A 296 -17.88 0.68 16.51
C LYS A 296 -18.92 1.14 15.51
N ILE A 297 -18.63 0.93 14.23
CA ILE A 297 -19.57 1.15 13.13
C ILE A 297 -20.56 -0.02 13.14
N GLU A 298 -21.84 0.29 12.94
CA GLU A 298 -22.89 -0.73 12.86
C GLU A 298 -22.67 -1.70 11.70
N ASP A 299 -23.03 -2.97 11.90
CA ASP A 299 -22.75 -4.04 10.95
C ASP A 299 -23.55 -3.92 9.63
N ASP A 300 -24.63 -3.14 9.64
CA ASP A 300 -25.44 -2.79 8.47
C ASP A 300 -24.79 -1.72 7.59
N ILE A 301 -23.78 -1.00 8.10
CA ILE A 301 -22.97 -0.08 7.32
C ILE A 301 -21.87 -0.90 6.62
N LEU A 302 -22.16 -1.31 5.40
CA LEU A 302 -21.31 -2.12 4.54
C LEU A 302 -20.31 -1.29 3.73
N LEU A 303 -19.27 -1.97 3.20
CA LEU A 303 -18.23 -1.38 2.36
C LEU A 303 -18.79 -0.68 1.11
N LYS A 304 -19.91 -1.18 0.55
CA LYS A 304 -20.56 -0.50 -0.57
C LYS A 304 -21.03 0.92 -0.25
N HIS A 305 -21.29 1.23 1.02
CA HIS A 305 -21.80 2.54 1.43
C HIS A 305 -20.71 3.61 1.58
N VAL A 306 -19.42 3.24 1.48
CA VAL A 306 -18.29 4.14 1.78
C VAL A 306 -18.32 5.42 0.96
N PHE A 307 -18.66 5.35 -0.32
CA PHE A 307 -18.66 6.54 -1.18
C PHE A 307 -19.79 7.51 -0.86
N ILE A 308 -20.99 7.01 -0.55
CA ILE A 308 -22.13 7.82 -0.07
C ILE A 308 -21.77 8.50 1.26
N ILE A 309 -21.21 7.74 2.21
CA ILE A 309 -20.77 8.28 3.50
C ILE A 309 -19.75 9.38 3.27
N LEU A 310 -18.73 9.15 2.44
CA LEU A 310 -17.72 10.13 2.12
C LEU A 310 -18.34 11.43 1.59
N LYS A 311 -19.27 11.36 0.63
CA LYS A 311 -19.99 12.54 0.11
C LYS A 311 -20.76 13.26 1.20
N GLY A 312 -21.48 12.53 2.05
CA GLY A 312 -22.24 13.09 3.17
C GLY A 312 -21.36 13.83 4.19
N LEU A 313 -20.19 13.27 4.52
CA LEU A 313 -19.23 13.92 5.42
C LEU A 313 -18.61 15.19 4.80
N GLU A 314 -18.26 15.15 3.50
CA GLU A 314 -17.74 16.31 2.77
C GLU A 314 -18.75 17.46 2.72
N GLU A 315 -20.03 17.13 2.50
CA GLU A 315 -21.11 18.11 2.53
C GLU A 315 -21.32 18.72 3.92
N LYS A 316 -21.35 17.88 4.96
CA LYS A 316 -21.47 18.36 6.36
C LYS A 316 -20.31 19.28 6.75
N LYS A 317 -19.09 18.95 6.30
CA LYS A 317 -17.91 19.80 6.50
C LYS A 317 -18.09 21.16 5.82
N ARG A 318 -18.50 21.19 4.56
CA ARG A 318 -18.73 22.42 3.78
C ARG A 318 -19.82 23.30 4.43
N ASN A 319 -20.91 22.71 4.90
CA ASN A 319 -21.99 23.43 5.58
C ASN A 319 -21.52 24.03 6.92
N SER A 320 -20.72 23.27 7.69
CA SER A 320 -20.14 23.74 8.96
C SER A 320 -19.13 24.89 8.77
N GLN A 321 -18.42 24.93 7.64
CA GLN A 321 -17.52 26.02 7.27
C GLN A 321 -18.29 27.27 6.81
N GLY A 322 -19.32 27.10 5.97
CA GLY A 322 -20.18 28.20 5.51
C GLY A 322 -20.96 28.89 6.63
N GLU A 323 -21.39 28.15 7.66
CA GLU A 323 -22.01 28.72 8.86
C GLU A 323 -21.03 29.54 9.73
N ARG A 324 -19.76 29.12 9.81
CA ARG A 324 -18.70 29.86 10.52
C ARG A 324 -18.36 31.17 9.81
N GLU A 325 -18.31 31.17 8.48
CA GLU A 325 -18.06 32.39 7.68
C GLU A 325 -19.24 33.38 7.75
N SER A 326 -20.47 32.86 7.80
CA SER A 326 -21.70 33.67 7.96
C SER A 326 -21.81 34.29 9.36
N ARG A 327 -21.36 33.60 10.41
CA ARG A 327 -21.30 34.16 11.78
C ARG A 327 -20.22 35.23 11.93
N THR A 328 -19.11 35.11 11.19
CA THR A 328 -18.01 36.08 11.23
C THR A 328 -18.37 37.39 10.52
N THR A 329 -19.11 37.32 9.41
CA THR A 329 -19.64 38.50 8.71
C THR A 329 -20.80 39.18 9.45
N THR A 330 -21.61 38.42 10.20
CA THR A 330 -22.69 38.99 11.03
C THR A 330 -22.15 39.73 12.27
N ASN A 331 -21.08 39.23 12.89
CA ASN A 331 -20.44 39.91 14.03
C ASN A 331 -19.61 41.14 13.63
N GLN A 332 -19.12 41.24 12.38
CA GLN A 332 -18.49 42.47 11.87
C GLN A 332 -19.51 43.56 11.51
N ARG A 333 -20.76 43.21 11.14
CA ARG A 333 -21.82 44.20 10.92
C ARG A 333 -22.42 44.77 12.21
N LEU A 334 -22.25 44.10 13.34
CA LEU A 334 -22.70 44.56 14.67
C LEU A 334 -21.62 45.33 15.44
N SER A 335 -20.39 45.43 14.93
CA SER A 335 -19.27 46.12 15.60
C SER A 335 -18.72 47.34 14.85
N THR A 336 -19.25 47.71 13.68
CA THR A 336 -18.99 49.02 13.05
C THR A 336 -20.01 50.06 13.49
N GLY A 337 -19.95 50.42 14.77
CA GLY A 337 -20.61 51.58 15.35
C GLY A 337 -19.73 52.13 16.45
N ASN A 338 -19.07 53.26 16.17
CA ASN A 338 -18.17 54.03 17.04
C ASN A 338 -16.80 53.43 17.38
N SER A 339 -15.77 53.91 16.68
CA SER A 339 -14.74 54.77 17.30
C SER A 339 -13.69 55.21 16.28
N ASN A 340 -13.65 56.52 15.99
CA ASN A 340 -12.48 57.20 15.43
C ASN A 340 -11.37 57.26 16.49
N SER A 341 -10.16 56.80 16.17
CA SER A 341 -8.89 57.55 16.27
C SER A 341 -7.66 56.63 16.25
N SER A 342 -6.76 56.95 15.31
CA SER A 342 -5.30 56.92 15.40
C SER A 342 -4.60 55.71 16.01
N GLN A 343 -3.98 54.89 15.16
CA GLN A 343 -2.53 54.63 15.15
C GLN A 343 -2.14 53.77 13.93
N GLN A 344 -1.64 54.43 12.88
CA GLN A 344 -0.65 53.85 11.97
C GLN A 344 0.73 54.05 12.61
N LEU A 345 1.65 53.07 12.50
CA LEU A 345 3.07 53.28 12.18
C LEU A 345 3.89 51.97 12.17
N TRP A 346 4.60 51.74 11.04
CA TRP A 346 5.86 50.99 10.80
C TRP A 346 5.68 49.55 10.22
N PHE A 347 6.17 49.15 9.04
CA PHE A 347 7.06 49.74 8.03
C PHE A 347 6.67 49.29 6.60
N GLN A 348 6.62 50.23 5.66
CA GLN A 348 6.93 50.04 4.24
C GLN A 348 8.32 50.66 3.99
N ASN A 349 9.21 49.90 3.36
CA ASN A 349 10.35 50.33 2.54
C ASN A 349 10.64 49.07 1.68
N GLN A 350 10.55 49.08 0.35
CA GLN A 350 11.48 49.77 -0.55
C GLN A 350 10.81 50.17 -1.89
N ALA A 351 11.39 51.22 -2.48
CA ALA A 351 10.93 51.98 -3.63
C ALA A 351 11.13 51.31 -5.01
N PRO A 352 10.48 51.81 -6.08
CA PRO A 352 10.68 51.38 -7.45
C PRO A 352 11.73 52.24 -8.19
N CYS A 353 12.62 51.63 -8.96
CA CYS A 353 13.48 52.35 -9.91
C CYS A 353 12.98 52.17 -11.35
N LYS A 354 12.56 53.29 -11.97
CA LYS A 354 12.43 53.48 -13.41
C LYS A 354 13.54 54.42 -13.88
N THR A 355 14.26 54.04 -14.92
CA THR A 355 14.97 54.89 -15.90
C THR A 355 15.49 53.92 -16.99
N GLN A 356 15.56 54.17 -18.29
CA GLN A 356 14.94 55.07 -19.27
C GLN A 356 15.41 54.50 -20.63
N ARG A 357 14.64 54.78 -21.69
CA ARG A 357 14.89 54.34 -23.08
C ARG A 357 16.28 54.74 -23.59
N ASP A 358 16.84 53.92 -24.47
CA ASP A 358 17.47 54.44 -25.68
C ASP A 358 17.33 53.51 -26.89
N ILE A 359 17.30 54.13 -28.07
CA ILE A 359 16.83 53.63 -29.37
C ILE A 359 18.02 53.20 -30.25
N ARG A 360 17.87 52.09 -30.98
CA ARG A 360 18.42 51.71 -32.33
C ARG A 360 18.24 50.18 -32.45
N GLY A 361 17.50 49.58 -33.37
CA GLY A 361 17.28 49.89 -34.78
C GLY A 361 18.18 49.02 -35.64
N THR A 362 17.71 47.84 -36.06
CA THR A 362 17.96 47.26 -37.41
C THR A 362 17.10 46.01 -37.62
N ASN A 363 16.40 46.03 -38.76
CA ASN A 363 15.65 44.95 -39.39
C ASN A 363 16.49 43.70 -39.62
N THR A 364 15.90 42.51 -39.48
CA THR A 364 15.92 41.53 -40.59
C THR A 364 14.83 40.47 -40.43
N THR A 365 13.96 40.46 -41.42
CA THR A 365 13.07 39.38 -41.87
C THR A 365 13.84 38.08 -42.12
N ARG A 366 13.31 36.95 -41.64
CA ARG A 366 13.29 35.73 -42.47
C ARG A 366 12.16 34.78 -42.08
N LYS A 367 11.33 34.55 -43.09
CA LYS A 367 10.28 33.54 -43.22
C LYS A 367 10.89 32.14 -43.45
N LEU A 368 10.03 31.15 -43.19
CA LEU A 368 9.85 29.83 -43.87
C LEU A 368 10.54 28.58 -43.31
N ARG A 369 9.65 27.64 -42.92
CA ARG A 369 9.55 26.19 -43.25
C ARG A 369 10.80 25.31 -43.09
N VAL A 370 10.68 24.25 -42.29
CA VAL A 370 10.12 22.94 -42.73
C VAL A 370 9.16 22.46 -41.65
#